data_AF-A0A2W4C7S8-F1
#
_entry.id   AF-A0A2W4C7S8-F1
#
_cell.length_a   1.000
_cell.length_b   1.000
_cell.length_c   1.000
_cell.angle_alpha   90.00
_cell.angle_beta   90.00
_cell.angle_gamma   90.00
#
_symmetry.space_group_name_H-M   'P 1'
#
loop_
_entity.id
_entity.type
_entity.pdbx_description
1 polymer ?
#
loop_
_entity_poly.entity_id
_entity_poly.type
_entity_poly.pdbx_seq_one_letter_code
_entity_poly.pdbx_strand_id
1 'polypeptide(L)'
;MSENPTSPVDDTPKLSRLQAAFPLFMQKDFETPVNNVPYEVGVDNDYPAGLREMISAATVTYYLQNKSIDHVLRTYLKDMKYEEDPGGNVRLDRSFKRVCLRQIEQIGDAVRMYPPLLGRTPTVGEWIGDLTLVRISYSFDRAFAEADKGALFECVAIARMILEQIAWICVIRSFDDVEKIKRTPTTKCIGPTTSKFSSFGRLYGWMSDHVHWDYEAHIKVITKNGEFTGAWSATSQFKAIAYAMLIALASLVFEVFRYLLGLYTELLGNAALQEALTKAVDFVPVSMIRQIFDLSEESKDIQTILDISKVTANYG
;
A
#
# COMPACT_ATOMS: atom_id res chain seq x y z
N MET A 1 16.38 20.46 -55.47
CA MET A 1 17.04 20.31 -54.16
C MET A 1 15.95 20.37 -53.12
N SER A 2 15.49 19.21 -52.62
CA SER A 2 14.49 19.13 -51.56
C SER A 2 15.19 19.18 -50.22
N GLU A 3 14.84 20.16 -49.40
CA GLU A 3 15.26 20.22 -48.01
C GLU A 3 14.54 19.12 -47.23
N ASN A 4 15.32 18.23 -46.61
CA ASN A 4 14.79 17.23 -45.69
C ASN A 4 14.19 17.94 -44.47
N PRO A 5 12.95 17.63 -44.06
CA PRO A 5 12.39 18.16 -42.83
C PRO A 5 13.19 17.58 -41.66
N THR A 6 13.83 18.48 -40.91
CA THR A 6 14.46 18.19 -39.63
C THR A 6 13.46 17.47 -38.72
N SER A 7 13.82 16.28 -38.26
CA SER A 7 13.04 15.50 -37.29
C SER A 7 12.73 16.37 -36.06
N PRO A 8 11.50 16.32 -35.52
CA PRO A 8 11.14 17.08 -34.34
C PRO A 8 12.04 16.66 -33.17
N VAL A 9 12.65 17.65 -32.53
CA VAL A 9 13.37 17.48 -31.27
C VAL A 9 12.33 17.01 -30.25
N ASP A 10 12.56 15.82 -29.67
CA ASP A 10 11.69 15.23 -28.65
C ASP A 10 11.86 16.01 -27.34
N ASP A 11 11.08 17.10 -27.22
CA ASP A 11 11.00 17.97 -26.04
C ASP A 11 10.17 17.36 -24.90
N THR A 12 9.99 16.03 -24.86
CA THR A 12 9.33 15.41 -23.71
C THR A 12 10.15 15.69 -22.43
N PRO A 13 9.54 16.31 -21.40
CA PRO A 13 10.23 16.54 -20.14
C PRO A 13 10.67 15.19 -19.58
N LYS A 14 11.97 15.01 -19.35
CA LYS A 14 12.47 13.82 -18.66
C LYS A 14 11.85 13.79 -17.26
N LEU A 15 10.88 12.91 -17.05
CA LEU A 15 10.29 12.63 -15.74
C LEU A 15 11.41 12.29 -14.75
N SER A 16 11.31 12.80 -13.53
CA SER A 16 12.30 12.44 -12.50
C SER A 16 12.25 10.93 -12.23
N ARG A 17 13.37 10.34 -11.78
CA ARG A 17 13.42 8.90 -11.45
C ARG A 17 12.34 8.52 -10.42
N LEU A 18 12.06 9.41 -9.47
CA LEU A 18 10.99 9.25 -8.49
C LEU A 18 9.60 9.25 -9.13
N GLN A 19 9.32 10.18 -10.05
CA GLN A 19 8.04 10.23 -10.76
C GLN A 19 7.80 9.00 -11.63
N ALA A 20 8.86 8.45 -12.23
CA ALA A 20 8.77 7.21 -13.00
C ALA A 20 8.48 6.00 -12.10
N ALA A 21 9.03 5.97 -10.88
CA ALA A 21 8.83 4.87 -9.93
C ALA A 21 7.54 4.95 -9.11
N PHE A 22 7.09 6.18 -8.82
CA PHE A 22 5.87 6.49 -8.06
C PHE A 22 5.00 7.49 -8.82
N PRO A 23 4.50 7.14 -10.02
CA PRO A 23 3.60 8.01 -10.76
C PRO A 23 2.28 8.16 -10.01
N LEU A 24 1.68 9.35 -10.13
CA LEU A 24 0.38 9.63 -9.55
C LEU A 24 -0.73 9.08 -10.44
N PHE A 25 -1.65 8.35 -9.85
CA PHE A 25 -2.89 7.95 -10.51
C PHE A 25 -4.05 8.51 -9.71
N MET A 26 -4.67 9.56 -10.23
CA MET A 26 -6.00 9.92 -9.79
C MET A 26 -6.97 8.98 -10.49
N GLN A 27 -7.26 7.84 -9.87
CA GLN A 27 -8.42 7.05 -10.26
C GLN A 27 -9.65 7.93 -9.99
N LYS A 28 -10.39 8.28 -11.06
CA LYS A 28 -11.76 8.76 -10.90
C LYS A 28 -12.60 7.55 -10.54
N ASP A 29 -13.49 7.68 -9.56
CA ASP A 29 -14.49 6.65 -9.27
C ASP A 29 -15.37 6.48 -10.52
N PHE A 30 -15.25 5.34 -11.20
CA PHE A 30 -16.06 5.01 -12.37
C PHE A 30 -17.29 4.21 -11.90
N GLU A 31 -18.37 4.91 -11.51
CA GLU A 31 -19.64 4.27 -11.11
C GLU A 31 -20.61 4.06 -12.29
N THR A 32 -20.12 3.70 -13.49
CA THR A 32 -21.05 3.36 -14.58
C THR A 32 -20.87 1.91 -15.02
N PRO A 33 -21.78 1.00 -14.63
CA PRO A 33 -21.80 -0.34 -15.21
C PRO A 33 -22.06 -0.23 -16.71
N VAL A 34 -21.14 -0.72 -17.53
CA VAL A 34 -21.37 -0.85 -18.97
C VAL A 34 -22.24 -2.09 -19.17
N ASN A 35 -23.48 -1.90 -19.59
CA ASN A 35 -24.40 -2.96 -20.03
C ASN A 35 -24.70 -4.10 -19.02
N ASN A 36 -24.90 -3.80 -17.72
CA ASN A 36 -25.28 -4.80 -16.70
C ASN A 36 -24.29 -5.98 -16.57
N VAL A 37 -23.07 -5.84 -17.08
CA VAL A 37 -21.99 -6.80 -16.89
C VAL A 37 -21.27 -6.42 -15.58
N PRO A 38 -20.86 -7.37 -14.72
CA PRO A 38 -20.21 -7.07 -13.43
C PRO A 38 -18.81 -6.45 -13.54
N TYR A 39 -18.44 -5.88 -14.70
CA TYR A 39 -17.15 -5.26 -14.92
C TYR A 39 -17.25 -3.76 -14.68
N GLU A 40 -16.48 -3.27 -13.72
CA GLU A 40 -16.14 -1.86 -13.59
C GLU A 40 -15.22 -1.50 -14.77
N VAL A 41 -15.68 -0.65 -15.70
CA VAL A 41 -14.85 -0.23 -16.84
C VAL A 41 -13.97 0.94 -16.41
N GLY A 42 -12.89 0.59 -15.71
CA GLY A 42 -11.68 1.40 -15.58
C GLY A 42 -10.54 0.66 -16.29
N VAL A 43 -9.65 1.39 -16.98
CA VAL A 43 -8.42 0.80 -17.54
C VAL A 43 -7.30 1.12 -16.58
N ASP A 44 -6.76 0.10 -15.89
CA ASP A 44 -5.46 0.23 -15.25
C ASP A 44 -4.36 -0.11 -16.27
N ASN A 45 -3.22 0.53 -16.11
CA ASN A 45 -2.05 0.29 -16.93
C ASN A 45 -1.46 -1.11 -16.68
N ASP A 46 -1.83 -1.84 -15.63
CA ASP A 46 -1.33 -3.20 -15.39
C ASP A 46 -2.16 -4.31 -16.06
N TYR A 47 -3.19 -3.95 -16.82
CA TYR A 47 -3.99 -4.92 -17.56
C TYR A 47 -3.19 -5.57 -18.71
N PRO A 48 -3.52 -6.83 -19.06
CA PRO A 48 -2.86 -7.53 -20.17
C PRO A 48 -2.85 -6.68 -21.44
N ALA A 49 -1.75 -6.73 -22.19
CA ALA A 49 -1.55 -5.87 -23.37
C ALA A 49 -2.72 -5.96 -24.35
N GLY A 50 -3.19 -7.19 -24.64
CA GLY A 50 -4.32 -7.42 -25.53
C GLY A 50 -5.63 -6.80 -25.03
N LEU A 51 -5.88 -6.75 -23.72
CA LEU A 51 -7.08 -6.09 -23.18
C LEU A 51 -7.00 -4.58 -23.37
N ARG A 52 -5.84 -3.96 -23.12
CA ARG A 52 -5.64 -2.52 -23.34
C ARG A 52 -5.71 -2.13 -24.81
N GLU A 53 -5.19 -2.97 -25.69
CA GLU A 53 -5.32 -2.82 -27.13
C GLU A 53 -6.80 -2.83 -27.55
N MET A 54 -7.58 -3.80 -27.08
CA MET A 54 -9.01 -3.90 -27.37
C MET A 54 -9.82 -2.72 -26.83
N ILE A 55 -9.53 -2.25 -25.62
CA ILE A 55 -10.19 -1.08 -25.05
C ILE A 55 -9.83 0.17 -25.85
N SER A 56 -8.57 0.33 -26.23
CA SER A 56 -8.13 1.44 -27.09
C SER A 56 -8.86 1.41 -28.45
N ALA A 57 -8.99 0.23 -29.05
CA ALA A 57 -9.73 0.04 -30.28
C ALA A 57 -11.21 0.43 -30.12
N ALA A 58 -11.85 0.04 -29.03
CA ALA A 58 -13.23 0.41 -28.71
C ALA A 58 -13.39 1.94 -28.56
N THR A 59 -12.48 2.60 -27.82
CA THR A 59 -12.50 4.06 -27.64
C THR A 59 -12.31 4.80 -28.96
N VAL A 60 -11.33 4.40 -29.78
CA VAL A 60 -11.07 5.03 -31.08
C VAL A 60 -12.23 4.77 -32.05
N THR A 61 -12.85 3.59 -32.00
CA THR A 61 -14.04 3.26 -32.80
C THR A 61 -15.19 4.21 -32.48
N TYR A 62 -15.47 4.43 -31.21
CA TYR A 62 -16.49 5.37 -30.77
C TYR A 62 -16.17 6.80 -31.22
N TYR A 63 -14.94 7.27 -31.00
CA TYR A 63 -14.50 8.62 -31.35
C TYR A 63 -14.60 8.91 -32.85
N LEU A 64 -14.19 7.95 -33.69
CA LEU A 64 -14.25 8.08 -35.15
C LEU A 64 -15.64 7.77 -35.72
N GLN A 65 -16.64 7.44 -34.88
CA GLN A 65 -17.97 6.97 -35.29
C GLN A 65 -17.91 5.78 -36.26
N ASN A 66 -16.89 4.93 -36.11
CA ASN A 66 -16.74 3.71 -36.89
C ASN A 66 -17.69 2.63 -36.37
N LYS A 67 -18.12 1.73 -37.26
CA LYS A 67 -19.05 0.63 -36.91
C LYS A 67 -18.37 -0.64 -36.42
N SER A 68 -17.05 -0.78 -36.64
CA SER A 68 -16.32 -2.02 -36.39
C SER A 68 -15.02 -1.74 -35.62
N ILE A 69 -14.91 -2.36 -34.44
CA ILE A 69 -13.69 -2.35 -33.63
C ILE A 69 -12.55 -3.05 -34.36
N ASP A 70 -12.82 -4.20 -34.99
CA ASP A 70 -11.81 -4.96 -35.75
C ASP A 70 -11.25 -4.20 -36.94
N HIS A 71 -12.06 -3.34 -37.59
CA HIS A 71 -11.57 -2.45 -38.62
C HIS A 71 -10.61 -1.42 -38.05
N VAL A 72 -10.96 -0.83 -36.90
CA VAL A 72 -10.13 0.18 -36.25
C VAL A 72 -8.82 -0.41 -35.75
N LEU A 73 -8.89 -1.57 -35.12
CA LEU A 73 -7.73 -2.32 -34.63
C LEU A 73 -6.73 -2.57 -35.77
N ARG A 74 -7.19 -3.12 -36.90
CA ARG A 74 -6.33 -3.46 -38.05
C ARG A 74 -5.84 -2.27 -38.86
N THR A 75 -6.53 -1.13 -38.79
CA THR A 75 -6.25 0.01 -39.68
C THR A 75 -5.51 1.13 -38.96
N TYR A 76 -5.96 1.49 -37.75
CA TYR A 76 -5.44 2.63 -37.00
C TYR A 76 -4.50 2.22 -35.86
N LEU A 77 -4.64 1.01 -35.32
CA LEU A 77 -3.81 0.54 -34.19
C LEU A 77 -2.77 -0.52 -34.60
N LYS A 78 -2.69 -0.89 -35.89
CA LYS A 78 -1.85 -2.02 -36.35
C LYS A 78 -0.37 -1.92 -35.95
N ASP A 79 0.14 -0.70 -35.82
CA ASP A 79 1.55 -0.41 -35.53
C ASP A 79 1.75 0.00 -34.05
N MET A 80 0.67 0.12 -33.27
CA MET A 80 0.76 0.41 -31.84
C MET A 80 1.15 -0.85 -31.08
N LYS A 81 2.20 -0.76 -30.27
CA LYS A 81 2.63 -1.85 -29.39
C LYS A 81 2.22 -1.56 -27.97
N TYR A 82 1.53 -2.52 -27.35
CA TYR A 82 1.19 -2.50 -25.94
C TYR A 82 2.14 -3.46 -25.21
N GLU A 83 2.91 -2.94 -24.26
CA GLU A 83 3.84 -3.75 -23.46
C GLU A 83 3.08 -4.51 -22.37
N GLU A 84 3.33 -5.80 -22.11
CA GLU A 84 2.59 -6.56 -21.07
C GLU A 84 2.71 -5.97 -19.66
N ASP A 85 3.85 -5.37 -19.33
CA ASP A 85 4.07 -4.68 -18.05
C ASP A 85 4.61 -3.27 -18.29
N PRO A 86 3.74 -2.29 -18.61
CA PRO A 86 4.18 -0.95 -18.94
C PRO A 86 4.79 -0.30 -17.69
N GLY A 87 6.08 0.01 -17.79
CA GLY A 87 6.90 0.53 -16.70
C GLY A 87 7.70 -0.53 -15.93
N GLY A 88 7.44 -1.83 -16.13
CA GLY A 88 8.27 -2.94 -15.67
C GLY A 88 8.91 -2.76 -14.29
N ASN A 89 10.22 -3.02 -14.22
CA ASN A 89 11.03 -2.85 -13.00
C ASN A 89 11.18 -1.39 -12.54
N VAL A 90 10.79 -0.41 -13.35
CA VAL A 90 10.82 1.01 -12.95
C VAL A 90 9.68 1.30 -11.97
N ARG A 91 8.54 0.62 -12.09
CA ARG A 91 7.33 0.81 -11.26
C ARG A 91 7.42 0.09 -9.92
N LEU A 92 8.28 0.62 -9.05
CA LEU A 92 8.47 0.09 -7.70
C LEU A 92 7.19 0.13 -6.86
N ASP A 93 6.30 1.10 -7.08
CA ASP A 93 4.99 1.16 -6.43
C ASP A 93 4.19 -0.14 -6.62
N ARG A 94 4.10 -0.66 -7.85
CA ARG A 94 3.36 -1.90 -8.14
C ARG A 94 3.94 -3.11 -7.43
N SER A 95 5.25 -3.32 -7.55
CA SER A 95 5.91 -4.48 -6.97
C SER A 95 5.82 -4.42 -5.44
N PHE A 96 6.05 -3.25 -4.84
CA PHE A 96 6.01 -3.09 -3.39
C PHE A 96 4.60 -3.25 -2.84
N LYS A 97 3.58 -2.65 -3.46
CA LYS A 97 2.17 -2.83 -3.06
C LYS A 97 1.78 -4.31 -3.10
N ARG A 98 2.08 -5.01 -4.20
CA ARG A 98 1.74 -6.44 -4.37
C ARG A 98 2.38 -7.31 -3.29
N VAL A 99 3.67 -7.08 -3.02
CA VAL A 99 4.42 -7.82 -1.99
C VAL A 99 3.84 -7.54 -0.60
N CYS A 100 3.59 -6.27 -0.25
CA CYS A 100 2.98 -5.90 1.04
C CYS A 100 1.59 -6.52 1.23
N LEU A 101 0.70 -6.38 0.24
CA LEU A 101 -0.67 -6.90 0.35
C LEU A 101 -0.68 -8.42 0.48
N ARG A 102 0.13 -9.12 -0.31
CA ARG A 102 0.29 -10.57 -0.17
C ARG A 102 0.77 -10.97 1.23
N GLN A 103 1.71 -10.21 1.80
CA GLN A 103 2.18 -10.45 3.18
C GLN A 103 1.05 -10.31 4.21
N ILE A 104 0.16 -9.34 4.02
CA ILE A 104 -0.99 -9.11 4.91
C ILE A 104 -2.08 -10.17 4.70
N GLU A 105 -2.34 -10.59 3.46
CA GLU A 105 -3.26 -11.70 3.15
C GLU A 105 -2.85 -13.00 3.84
N GLN A 106 -1.54 -13.30 3.89
CA GLN A 106 -1.01 -14.48 4.59
C GLN A 106 -1.36 -14.51 6.08
N ILE A 107 -1.49 -13.34 6.73
CA ILE A 107 -1.95 -13.27 8.12
C ILE A 107 -3.38 -13.77 8.22
N GLY A 108 -4.25 -13.34 7.29
CA GLY A 108 -5.64 -13.80 7.24
C GLY A 108 -5.76 -15.31 7.06
N ASP A 109 -4.91 -15.90 6.22
CA ASP A 109 -4.87 -17.35 6.02
C ASP A 109 -4.36 -18.07 7.27
N ALA A 110 -3.27 -17.59 7.89
CA ALA A 110 -2.74 -18.17 9.11
C ALA A 110 -3.72 -18.07 10.30
N VAL A 111 -4.46 -16.97 10.42
CA VAL A 111 -5.52 -16.78 11.43
C VAL A 111 -6.64 -17.83 11.28
N ARG A 112 -6.98 -18.24 10.05
CA ARG A 112 -7.97 -19.31 9.83
C ARG A 112 -7.45 -20.69 10.21
N MET A 113 -6.13 -20.89 10.14
CA MET A 113 -5.50 -22.20 10.34
C MET A 113 -5.23 -22.50 11.82
N TYR A 114 -4.78 -21.53 12.62
CA TYR A 114 -4.23 -21.83 13.94
C TYR A 114 -5.26 -22.26 15.03
N PRO A 115 -6.52 -21.79 15.07
CA PRO A 115 -7.43 -22.19 16.15
C PRO A 115 -7.72 -23.70 16.16
N PRO A 116 -8.00 -24.35 15.01
CA PRO A 116 -8.06 -25.82 14.95
C PRO A 116 -6.78 -26.51 15.41
N LEU A 117 -5.61 -25.94 15.11
CA LEU A 117 -4.31 -26.51 15.48
C LEU A 117 -4.04 -26.47 16.99
N LEU A 118 -4.64 -25.52 17.71
CA LEU A 118 -4.52 -25.44 19.17
C LEU A 118 -5.33 -26.50 19.92
N GLY A 119 -6.27 -27.19 19.24
CA GLY A 119 -7.10 -28.22 19.86
C GLY A 119 -7.99 -27.72 21.01
N ARG A 120 -8.20 -26.40 21.14
CA ARG A 120 -9.04 -25.77 22.15
C ARG A 120 -9.91 -24.68 21.56
N THR A 121 -10.96 -24.33 22.28
CA THR A 121 -11.77 -23.15 21.97
C THR A 121 -10.94 -21.87 22.20
N PRO A 122 -10.94 -20.91 21.26
CA PRO A 122 -10.33 -19.61 21.50
C PRO A 122 -11.08 -18.85 22.59
N THR A 123 -10.37 -18.02 23.36
CA THR A 123 -11.01 -17.06 24.27
C THR A 123 -11.77 -16.02 23.46
N VAL A 124 -12.68 -15.29 24.12
CA VAL A 124 -13.41 -14.19 23.46
C VAL A 124 -12.44 -13.16 22.86
N GLY A 125 -11.38 -12.80 23.59
CA GLY A 125 -10.37 -11.84 23.14
C GLY A 125 -9.55 -12.34 21.95
N GLU A 126 -9.23 -13.63 21.91
CA GLU A 126 -8.55 -14.25 20.76
C GLU A 126 -9.43 -14.19 19.51
N TRP A 127 -10.69 -14.60 19.64
CA TRP A 127 -11.64 -14.60 18.52
C TRP A 127 -11.88 -13.19 17.95
N ILE A 128 -12.13 -12.20 18.80
CA ILE A 128 -12.32 -10.80 18.36
C ILE A 128 -11.02 -10.25 17.76
N GLY A 129 -9.87 -10.57 18.35
CA GLY A 129 -8.57 -10.17 17.85
C GLY A 129 -8.29 -10.72 16.45
N ASP A 130 -8.60 -11.99 16.23
CA ASP A 130 -8.47 -12.68 14.95
C ASP A 130 -9.35 -12.06 13.86
N LEU A 131 -10.62 -11.80 14.15
CA LEU A 131 -11.51 -11.12 13.20
C LEU A 131 -11.01 -9.71 12.85
N THR A 132 -10.42 -9.02 13.82
CA THR A 132 -9.80 -7.71 13.58
C THR A 132 -8.59 -7.85 12.66
N LEU A 133 -7.72 -8.84 12.86
CA LEU A 133 -6.58 -9.15 11.97
C LEU A 133 -6.99 -9.58 10.57
N VAL A 134 -8.16 -10.19 10.38
CA VAL A 134 -8.69 -10.47 9.03
C VAL A 134 -9.17 -9.19 8.35
N ARG A 135 -9.75 -8.25 9.12
CA ARG A 135 -10.29 -6.99 8.60
C ARG A 135 -9.21 -5.98 8.19
N ILE A 136 -8.02 -6.01 8.80
CA ILE A 136 -6.98 -5.02 8.49
C ILE A 136 -6.50 -5.10 7.03
N SER A 137 -6.63 -6.24 6.34
CA SER A 137 -6.25 -6.37 4.92
C SER A 137 -6.98 -5.36 4.06
N TYR A 138 -8.31 -5.25 4.23
CA TYR A 138 -9.12 -4.24 3.57
C TYR A 138 -8.67 -2.81 3.92
N SER A 139 -8.23 -2.58 5.15
CA SER A 139 -7.73 -1.26 5.56
C SER A 139 -6.39 -0.93 4.87
N PHE A 140 -5.51 -1.91 4.70
CA PHE A 140 -4.28 -1.77 3.90
C PHE A 140 -4.59 -1.47 2.44
N ASP A 141 -5.55 -2.17 1.83
CA ASP A 141 -5.98 -1.88 0.45
C ASP A 141 -6.43 -0.44 0.29
N ARG A 142 -7.25 0.05 1.22
CA ARG A 142 -7.70 1.46 1.22
C ARG A 142 -6.53 2.42 1.43
N ALA A 143 -5.61 2.12 2.33
CA ALA A 143 -4.43 2.97 2.56
C ALA A 143 -3.54 3.04 1.32
N PHE A 144 -3.28 1.92 0.64
CA PHE A 144 -2.55 1.91 -0.63
C PHE A 144 -3.30 2.67 -1.73
N ALA A 145 -4.64 2.61 -1.77
CA ALA A 145 -5.42 3.39 -2.72
C ALA A 145 -5.24 4.91 -2.53
N GLU A 146 -5.18 5.40 -1.28
CA GLU A 146 -4.85 6.81 -1.02
C GLU A 146 -3.38 7.14 -1.33
N ALA A 147 -2.47 6.22 -1.01
CA ALA A 147 -1.06 6.37 -1.39
C ALA A 147 -0.89 6.46 -2.91
N ASP A 148 -1.64 5.69 -3.70
CA ASP A 148 -1.59 5.69 -5.17
C ASP A 148 -2.01 7.03 -5.79
N LYS A 149 -2.90 7.76 -5.11
CA LYS A 149 -3.29 9.13 -5.46
C LYS A 149 -2.25 10.16 -5.03
N GLY A 150 -1.26 9.79 -4.22
CA GLY A 150 -0.32 10.70 -3.57
C GLY A 150 -0.92 11.48 -2.39
N ALA A 151 -2.04 11.00 -1.84
CA ALA A 151 -2.76 11.62 -0.73
C ALA A 151 -2.17 11.15 0.61
N LEU A 152 -1.03 11.75 1.00
CA LEU A 152 -0.24 11.30 2.15
C LEU A 152 -1.04 11.33 3.45
N PHE A 153 -1.76 12.42 3.75
CA PHE A 153 -2.41 12.58 5.06
C PHE A 153 -3.60 11.64 5.23
N GLU A 154 -4.37 11.44 4.16
CA GLU A 154 -5.47 10.48 4.10
C GLU A 154 -4.95 9.06 4.30
N CYS A 155 -3.85 8.72 3.62
CA CYS A 155 -3.16 7.44 3.83
C CYS A 155 -2.68 7.26 5.27
N VAL A 156 -2.08 8.30 5.87
CA VAL A 156 -1.55 8.28 7.23
C VAL A 156 -2.67 8.13 8.27
N ALA A 157 -3.83 8.77 8.04
CA ALA A 157 -5.00 8.60 8.90
C ALA A 157 -5.48 7.13 8.94
N ILE A 158 -5.58 6.48 7.77
CA ILE A 158 -5.96 5.06 7.69
C ILE A 158 -4.88 4.18 8.33
N ALA A 159 -3.60 4.43 8.03
CA ALA A 159 -2.48 3.67 8.58
C ALA A 159 -2.41 3.74 10.11
N ARG A 160 -2.68 4.91 10.69
CA ARG A 160 -2.78 5.09 12.14
C ARG A 160 -3.92 4.27 12.74
N MET A 161 -5.09 4.24 12.10
CA MET A 161 -6.21 3.41 12.55
C MET A 161 -5.86 1.92 12.54
N ILE A 162 -5.12 1.44 11.53
CA ILE A 162 -4.60 0.07 11.50
C ILE A 162 -3.70 -0.16 12.71
N LEU A 163 -2.73 0.73 12.96
CA LEU A 163 -1.81 0.58 14.07
C LEU A 163 -2.56 0.56 15.42
N GLU A 164 -3.53 1.44 15.64
CA GLU A 164 -4.37 1.44 16.84
C GLU A 164 -5.16 0.13 17.03
N GLN A 165 -5.67 -0.47 15.95
CA GLN A 165 -6.33 -1.78 16.00
C GLN A 165 -5.37 -2.89 16.41
N ILE A 166 -4.13 -2.89 15.89
CA ILE A 166 -3.10 -3.86 16.25
C ILE A 166 -2.69 -3.74 17.73
N ALA A 167 -2.51 -2.53 18.22
CA ALA A 167 -2.25 -2.31 19.64
C ALA A 167 -3.38 -2.85 20.52
N TRP A 168 -4.62 -2.59 20.11
CA TRP A 168 -5.79 -3.07 20.81
C TRP A 168 -5.83 -4.60 20.87
N ILE A 169 -5.60 -5.27 19.72
CA ILE A 169 -5.47 -6.73 19.64
C ILE A 169 -4.43 -7.26 20.64
N CYS A 170 -3.25 -6.64 20.72
CA CYS A 170 -2.18 -7.07 21.65
C CYS A 170 -2.62 -7.10 23.12
N VAL A 171 -3.57 -6.24 23.48
CA VAL A 171 -4.07 -6.13 24.86
C VAL A 171 -5.26 -7.06 25.07
N ILE A 172 -6.27 -6.99 24.20
CA ILE A 172 -7.56 -7.68 24.42
C ILE A 172 -7.48 -9.19 24.31
N ARG A 173 -6.48 -9.75 23.61
CA ARG A 173 -6.35 -11.21 23.46
C ARG A 173 -6.20 -11.95 24.78
N SER A 174 -5.71 -11.27 25.82
CA SER A 174 -5.63 -11.82 27.17
C SER A 174 -6.95 -11.79 27.95
N PHE A 175 -8.02 -11.25 27.37
CA PHE A 175 -9.31 -11.09 28.03
C PHE A 175 -10.29 -12.16 27.56
N ASP A 176 -11.07 -12.68 28.50
CA ASP A 176 -12.22 -13.57 28.24
C ASP A 176 -13.55 -12.92 28.65
N ASP A 177 -13.52 -11.62 28.94
CA ASP A 177 -14.68 -10.82 29.37
C ASP A 177 -15.03 -9.79 28.28
N VAL A 178 -16.19 -9.98 27.66
CA VAL A 178 -16.76 -9.09 26.63
C VAL A 178 -16.89 -7.65 27.12
N GLU A 179 -17.32 -7.42 28.36
CA GLU A 179 -17.53 -6.07 28.90
C GLU A 179 -16.21 -5.35 29.13
N LYS A 180 -15.18 -6.09 29.57
CA LYS A 180 -13.82 -5.56 29.66
C LYS A 180 -13.28 -5.17 28.28
N ILE A 181 -13.49 -6.01 27.26
CA ILE A 181 -13.08 -5.72 25.87
C ILE A 181 -13.76 -4.44 25.36
N LYS A 182 -15.09 -4.32 25.52
CA LYS A 182 -15.85 -3.12 25.12
C LYS A 182 -15.36 -1.83 25.77
N ARG A 183 -14.93 -1.90 27.03
CA ARG A 183 -14.44 -0.73 27.80
C ARG A 183 -12.98 -0.40 27.56
N THR A 184 -12.26 -1.19 26.75
CA THR A 184 -10.84 -1.00 26.48
C THR A 184 -10.66 -0.11 25.23
N PRO A 185 -10.29 1.18 25.37
CA PRO A 185 -10.11 2.06 24.23
C PRO A 185 -8.79 1.76 23.50
N THR A 186 -8.83 1.79 22.17
CA THR A 186 -7.68 1.49 21.29
C THR A 186 -6.46 2.38 21.58
N THR A 187 -6.68 3.67 21.81
CA THR A 187 -5.61 4.66 22.05
C THR A 187 -4.82 4.38 23.34
N LYS A 188 -5.44 3.78 24.37
CA LYS A 188 -4.73 3.41 25.62
C LYS A 188 -3.89 2.15 25.45
N CYS A 189 -4.04 1.41 24.37
CA CYS A 189 -3.28 0.19 24.10
C CYS A 189 -1.92 0.48 23.43
N ILE A 190 -1.67 1.70 22.95
CA ILE A 190 -0.40 2.08 22.31
C ILE A 190 0.78 1.95 23.26
N GLY A 191 0.67 2.47 24.48
CA GLY A 191 1.73 2.41 25.50
C GLY A 191 2.14 0.97 25.84
N PRO A 192 1.19 0.10 26.26
CA PRO A 192 1.47 -1.31 26.51
C PRO A 192 2.04 -2.09 25.32
N THR A 193 1.72 -1.68 24.09
CA THR A 193 2.26 -2.32 22.88
C THR A 193 3.68 -1.82 22.58
N THR A 194 3.93 -0.53 22.79
CA THR A 194 5.24 0.11 22.58
C THR A 194 6.33 -0.47 23.49
N SER A 195 5.96 -0.87 24.72
CA SER A 195 6.91 -1.51 25.63
C SER A 195 7.40 -2.88 25.13
N LYS A 196 6.64 -3.53 24.24
CA LYS A 196 7.02 -4.78 23.57
C LYS A 196 7.72 -4.53 22.23
N PHE A 197 7.22 -3.56 21.47
CA PHE A 197 7.68 -3.25 20.12
C PHE A 197 8.07 -1.76 20.05
N SER A 198 9.34 -1.44 20.21
CA SER A 198 9.78 -0.04 20.30
C SER A 198 9.54 0.75 19.01
N SER A 199 9.64 0.10 17.85
CA SER A 199 9.33 0.65 16.53
C SER A 199 7.85 1.06 16.41
N PHE A 200 6.95 0.40 17.13
CA PHE A 200 5.53 0.70 17.17
C PHE A 200 5.25 2.11 17.67
N GLY A 201 5.82 2.48 18.82
CA GLY A 201 5.64 3.82 19.38
C GLY A 201 6.27 4.89 18.51
N ARG A 202 7.42 4.60 17.87
CA ARG A 202 8.09 5.54 16.96
C ARG A 202 7.27 5.80 15.69
N LEU A 203 6.74 4.75 15.07
CA LEU A 203 5.87 4.88 13.89
C LEU A 203 4.56 5.60 14.25
N TYR A 204 3.97 5.27 15.40
CA TYR A 204 2.78 5.97 15.91
C TYR A 204 3.02 7.46 16.13
N GLY A 205 4.16 7.83 16.71
CA GLY A 205 4.57 9.23 16.90
C GLY A 205 4.67 9.96 15.57
N TRP A 206 5.44 9.42 14.62
CA TRP A 206 5.58 10.00 13.28
C TRP A 206 4.22 10.18 12.58
N MET A 207 3.33 9.19 12.64
CA MET A 207 1.99 9.31 12.06
C MET A 207 1.13 10.36 12.79
N SER A 208 1.28 10.49 14.12
CA SER A 208 0.52 11.46 14.90
C SER A 208 0.87 12.91 14.53
N ASP A 209 2.14 13.18 14.27
CA ASP A 209 2.60 14.50 13.82
C ASP A 209 1.93 14.90 12.49
N HIS A 210 1.72 13.91 11.61
CA HIS A 210 1.07 14.09 10.31
C HIS A 210 -0.46 14.15 10.38
N VAL A 211 -1.12 13.42 11.29
CA VAL A 211 -2.59 13.47 11.42
C VAL A 211 -3.04 14.75 12.15
N HIS A 212 -2.26 15.25 13.11
CA HIS A 212 -2.69 16.34 13.99
C HIS A 212 -2.25 17.75 13.55
N TRP A 213 -1.84 17.96 12.30
CA TRP A 213 -1.46 19.29 11.82
C TRP A 213 -0.26 19.91 12.54
N ASP A 214 0.77 19.10 12.89
CA ASP A 214 2.03 19.66 13.36
C ASP A 214 2.69 20.52 12.27
N TYR A 215 3.20 21.69 12.65
CA TYR A 215 3.76 22.67 11.72
C TYR A 215 4.84 22.08 10.81
N GLU A 216 5.79 21.34 11.39
CA GLU A 216 6.92 20.78 10.62
C GLU A 216 6.45 19.68 9.67
N ALA A 217 5.42 18.92 10.05
CA ALA A 217 4.83 17.90 9.21
C ALA A 217 3.98 18.48 8.07
N HIS A 218 3.51 19.74 8.17
CA HIS A 218 2.56 20.32 7.19
C HIS A 218 3.16 21.43 6.35
N ILE A 219 4.24 22.08 6.76
CA ILE A 219 4.86 23.13 5.95
C ILE A 219 5.30 22.62 4.57
N LYS A 220 5.64 21.33 4.44
CA LYS A 220 5.98 20.68 3.16
C LYS A 220 4.84 20.64 2.14
N VAL A 221 3.59 20.85 2.56
CA VAL A 221 2.46 20.92 1.61
C VAL A 221 2.16 22.34 1.16
N ILE A 222 2.62 23.33 1.91
CA ILE A 222 2.41 24.74 1.61
C ILE A 222 3.54 25.20 0.70
N THR A 223 3.20 25.69 -0.49
CA THR A 223 4.16 26.28 -1.42
C THR A 223 3.86 27.76 -1.60
N LYS A 224 4.93 28.55 -1.66
CA LYS A 224 4.87 29.97 -2.02
C LYS A 224 5.79 30.21 -3.21
N ASN A 225 5.22 30.62 -4.33
CA ASN A 225 5.97 31.01 -5.52
C ASN A 225 5.57 32.43 -5.92
N GLY A 226 6.39 33.43 -5.54
CA GLY A 226 6.07 34.83 -5.71
C GLY A 226 4.83 35.24 -4.89
N GLU A 227 3.80 35.71 -5.59
CA GLU A 227 2.50 36.08 -5.00
C GLU A 227 1.55 34.88 -4.83
N PHE A 228 1.84 33.74 -5.47
CA PHE A 228 0.99 32.56 -5.38
C PHE A 228 1.29 31.77 -4.10
N THR A 229 0.25 31.53 -3.31
CA THR A 229 0.27 30.59 -2.19
C THR A 229 -0.69 29.45 -2.52
N GLY A 230 -0.21 28.21 -2.44
CA GLY A 230 -0.99 27.02 -2.71
C GLY A 230 -0.68 25.89 -1.73
N ALA A 231 -1.51 24.86 -1.76
CA ALA A 231 -1.29 23.63 -1.02
C ALA A 231 -1.24 22.45 -2.01
N TRP A 232 -0.23 21.60 -1.89
CA TRP A 232 -0.15 20.35 -2.64
C TRP A 232 -1.15 19.35 -2.06
N SER A 233 -2.14 18.94 -2.85
CA SER A 233 -3.02 17.83 -2.50
C SER A 233 -2.37 16.47 -2.73
N ALA A 234 -1.49 16.37 -3.75
CA ALA A 234 -0.85 15.12 -4.14
C ALA A 234 0.48 15.37 -4.86
N THR A 235 1.48 14.53 -4.57
CA THR A 235 2.79 14.53 -5.26
C THR A 235 3.38 13.11 -5.32
N SER A 236 4.25 12.81 -6.29
CA SER A 236 5.01 11.55 -6.29
C SER A 236 5.86 11.37 -5.03
N GLN A 237 6.33 12.48 -4.44
CA GLN A 237 7.02 12.49 -3.15
C GLN A 237 6.12 12.01 -2.01
N PHE A 238 4.87 12.48 -1.98
CA PHE A 238 3.88 12.05 -0.99
C PHE A 238 3.52 10.58 -1.15
N LYS A 239 3.36 10.11 -2.39
CA LYS A 239 3.19 8.68 -2.69
C LYS A 239 4.38 7.87 -2.17
N ALA A 240 5.62 8.29 -2.44
CA ALA A 240 6.82 7.60 -1.97
C ALA A 240 6.90 7.53 -0.43
N ILE A 241 6.60 8.63 0.28
CA ILE A 241 6.53 8.66 1.75
C ILE A 241 5.45 7.70 2.27
N ALA A 242 4.25 7.75 1.68
CA ALA A 242 3.13 6.88 2.07
C ALA A 242 3.48 5.40 1.87
N TYR A 243 4.11 5.05 0.75
CA TYR A 243 4.58 3.69 0.49
C TYR A 243 5.63 3.22 1.50
N ALA A 244 6.63 4.06 1.81
CA ALA A 244 7.62 3.74 2.84
C ALA A 244 6.95 3.45 4.19
N MET A 245 6.00 4.29 4.60
CA MET A 245 5.23 4.10 5.83
C MET A 245 4.42 2.79 5.80
N LEU A 246 3.72 2.49 4.71
CA LEU A 246 2.91 1.27 4.60
C LEU A 246 3.77 -0.01 4.61
N ILE A 247 4.96 0.03 4.02
CA ILE A 247 5.94 -1.06 4.12
C ILE A 247 6.38 -1.26 5.58
N ALA A 248 6.72 -0.17 6.28
CA ALA A 248 7.10 -0.23 7.70
C ALA A 248 5.97 -0.77 8.57
N LEU A 249 4.73 -0.32 8.33
CA LEU A 249 3.54 -0.77 9.03
C LEU A 249 3.27 -2.26 8.77
N ALA A 250 3.35 -2.72 7.51
CA ALA A 250 3.15 -4.13 7.17
C ALA A 250 4.18 -5.03 7.87
N SER A 251 5.45 -4.61 7.91
CA SER A 251 6.50 -5.30 8.67
C SER A 251 6.16 -5.41 10.14
N LEU A 252 5.69 -4.32 10.76
CA LEU A 252 5.36 -4.30 12.18
C LEU A 252 4.12 -5.14 12.51
N VAL A 253 3.09 -5.10 11.65
CA VAL A 253 1.90 -5.96 11.77
C VAL A 253 2.32 -7.43 11.76
N PHE A 254 3.23 -7.80 10.88
CA PHE A 254 3.72 -9.18 10.79
C PHE A 254 4.58 -9.58 11.99
N GLU A 255 5.42 -8.67 12.50
CA GLU A 255 6.19 -8.86 13.73
C GLU A 255 5.25 -9.12 14.93
N VAL A 256 4.23 -8.28 15.09
CA VAL A 256 3.20 -8.46 16.12
C VAL A 256 2.48 -9.80 15.95
N PHE A 257 2.11 -10.16 14.72
CA PHE A 257 1.43 -11.43 14.45
C PHE A 257 2.30 -12.63 14.84
N ARG A 258 3.59 -12.62 14.48
CA ARG A 258 4.55 -13.66 14.91
C ARG A 258 4.66 -13.74 16.43
N TYR A 259 4.73 -12.60 17.11
CA TYR A 259 4.73 -12.59 18.58
C TYR A 259 3.46 -13.24 19.14
N LEU A 260 2.28 -12.91 18.60
CA LEU A 260 1.01 -13.48 19.04
C LEU A 260 0.98 -15.00 18.83
N LEU A 261 1.47 -15.49 17.69
CA LEU A 261 1.59 -16.92 17.45
C LEU A 261 2.60 -17.59 18.39
N GLY A 262 3.71 -16.91 18.69
CA GLY A 262 4.75 -17.38 19.61
C GLY A 262 4.27 -17.53 21.07
N LEU A 263 3.12 -16.97 21.42
CA LEU A 263 2.47 -17.23 22.72
C LEU A 263 1.94 -18.68 22.83
N TYR A 264 1.81 -19.39 21.71
CA TYR A 264 1.35 -20.78 21.66
C TYR A 264 2.50 -21.71 21.29
N THR A 265 3.11 -22.32 22.31
CA THR A 265 4.23 -23.25 22.13
C THR A 265 3.91 -24.44 21.22
N GLU A 266 2.64 -24.85 21.19
CA GLU A 266 2.09 -25.94 20.38
C GLU A 266 2.19 -25.66 18.88
N LEU A 267 2.20 -24.39 18.49
CA LEU A 267 2.26 -23.97 17.09
C LEU A 267 3.70 -23.87 16.54
N LEU A 268 4.71 -23.80 17.41
CA LEU A 268 6.10 -23.61 17.01
C LEU A 268 6.64 -24.76 16.15
N GLY A 269 6.11 -25.97 16.31
CA GLY A 269 6.49 -27.16 15.54
C GLY A 269 5.59 -27.48 14.34
N ASN A 270 4.54 -26.69 14.08
CA ASN A 270 3.56 -27.04 13.05
C ASN A 270 4.08 -26.68 11.64
N ALA A 271 4.48 -27.70 10.87
CA ALA A 271 5.06 -27.51 9.53
C ALA A 271 4.13 -26.75 8.56
N ALA A 272 2.82 -26.96 8.60
CA ALA A 272 1.88 -26.28 7.71
C ALA A 272 1.76 -24.78 8.04
N LEU A 273 1.75 -24.42 9.32
CA LEU A 273 1.76 -23.02 9.76
C LEU A 273 3.12 -22.38 9.45
N GLN A 274 4.22 -23.07 9.70
CA GLN A 274 5.55 -22.58 9.34
C GLN A 274 5.66 -22.37 7.83
N GLU A 275 5.19 -23.32 7.00
CA GLU A 275 5.14 -23.17 5.55
C GLU A 275 4.28 -21.95 5.15
N ALA A 276 3.10 -21.76 5.74
CA ALA A 276 2.25 -20.60 5.47
C ALA A 276 2.93 -19.26 5.82
N LEU A 277 3.71 -19.21 6.91
CA LEU A 277 4.45 -18.03 7.36
C LEU A 277 5.77 -17.80 6.62
N THR A 278 6.36 -18.87 6.09
CA THR A 278 7.66 -18.86 5.38
C THR A 278 7.51 -18.89 3.88
N LYS A 279 6.28 -19.05 3.35
CA LYS A 279 5.99 -18.99 1.91
C LYS A 279 6.43 -17.63 1.42
N ALA A 280 7.69 -17.58 1.00
CA ALA A 280 8.45 -16.36 0.96
C ALA A 280 7.80 -15.43 -0.04
N VAL A 281 7.17 -14.38 0.47
CA VAL A 281 7.03 -13.16 -0.29
C VAL A 281 8.41 -12.51 -0.21
N ASP A 282 8.90 -11.95 -1.32
CA ASP A 282 10.14 -11.17 -1.38
C ASP A 282 10.01 -9.84 -0.60
N PHE A 283 9.47 -9.90 0.62
CA PHE A 283 9.16 -8.77 1.48
C PHE A 283 10.37 -8.48 2.37
N VAL A 284 11.24 -7.60 1.86
CA VAL A 284 12.44 -7.15 2.56
C VAL A 284 12.28 -5.66 2.88
N PRO A 285 11.53 -5.31 3.95
CA PRO A 285 11.02 -3.96 4.16
C PRO A 285 12.12 -2.90 4.21
N VAL A 286 13.24 -3.18 4.89
CA VAL A 286 14.39 -2.26 4.98
C VAL A 286 15.01 -1.99 3.60
N SER A 287 15.17 -3.04 2.76
CA SER A 287 15.70 -2.90 1.40
C SER A 287 14.74 -2.12 0.51
N MET A 288 13.44 -2.42 0.60
CA MET A 288 12.41 -1.71 -0.16
C MET A 288 12.38 -0.22 0.20
N ILE A 289 12.33 0.13 1.49
CA ILE A 289 12.32 1.54 1.94
C ILE A 289 13.63 2.25 1.55
N ARG A 290 14.78 1.57 1.62
CA ARG A 290 16.06 2.12 1.14
C ARG A 290 15.99 2.48 -0.35
N GLN A 291 15.42 1.63 -1.20
CA GLN A 291 15.24 1.94 -2.61
C GLN A 291 14.36 3.19 -2.83
N ILE A 292 13.32 3.38 -2.00
CA ILE A 292 12.51 4.61 -2.05
C ILE A 292 13.37 5.83 -1.64
N PHE A 293 14.14 5.69 -0.57
CA PHE A 293 15.01 6.77 -0.06
C PHE A 293 16.01 7.22 -1.13
N ASP A 294 16.68 6.28 -1.79
CA ASP A 294 17.69 6.55 -2.81
C ASP A 294 17.12 7.26 -4.05
N LEU A 295 15.81 7.15 -4.30
CA LEU A 295 15.10 7.86 -5.37
C LEU A 295 14.60 9.25 -4.97
N SER A 296 14.52 9.53 -3.67
CA SER A 296 13.77 10.65 -3.11
C SER A 296 14.62 11.87 -2.73
N GLU A 297 15.88 11.93 -3.18
CA GLU A 297 16.82 13.05 -2.95
C GLU A 297 16.81 13.55 -1.49
N GLU A 298 17.07 12.65 -0.54
CA GLU A 298 17.23 12.96 0.91
C GLU A 298 15.95 13.35 1.68
N SER A 299 14.79 12.78 1.32
CA SER A 299 13.58 12.94 2.14
C SER A 299 13.77 12.52 3.60
N LYS A 300 13.65 13.49 4.52
CA LYS A 300 13.74 13.27 5.98
C LYS A 300 12.69 12.30 6.49
N ASP A 301 11.49 12.32 5.92
CA ASP A 301 10.42 11.40 6.31
C ASP A 301 10.77 9.95 5.98
N ILE A 302 11.24 9.69 4.75
CA ILE A 302 11.60 8.34 4.34
C ILE A 302 12.82 7.85 5.14
N GLN A 303 13.79 8.73 5.41
CA GLN A 303 14.92 8.39 6.28
C GLN A 303 14.45 8.03 7.71
N THR A 304 13.53 8.81 8.27
CA THR A 304 12.95 8.54 9.60
C THR A 304 12.23 7.19 9.61
N ILE A 305 11.38 6.92 8.62
CA ILE A 305 10.67 5.64 8.47
C ILE A 305 11.66 4.48 8.33
N LEU A 306 12.71 4.65 7.53
CA LEU A 306 13.75 3.64 7.35
C LEU A 306 14.45 3.31 8.66
N ASP A 307 14.78 4.32 9.46
CA ASP A 307 15.43 4.11 10.75
C ASP A 307 14.50 3.45 11.76
N ILE A 308 13.19 3.73 11.69
CA ILE A 308 12.18 2.97 12.44
C ILE A 308 12.16 1.50 12.01
N SER A 309 12.17 1.20 10.71
CA SER A 309 12.15 -0.18 10.20
C SER A 309 13.41 -0.97 10.53
N LYS A 310 14.59 -0.33 10.58
CA LYS A 310 15.83 -0.98 11.02
C LYS A 310 15.78 -1.43 12.48
N VAL A 311 15.06 -0.71 13.33
CA VAL A 311 14.87 -1.10 14.73
C VAL A 311 14.12 -2.42 14.80
N THR A 312 13.00 -2.56 14.07
CA THR A 312 12.26 -3.83 13.96
C THR A 312 13.15 -4.97 13.46
N ALA A 313 13.98 -4.74 12.44
CA ALA A 313 14.83 -5.79 11.87
C ALA A 313 15.90 -6.33 12.85
N ASN A 314 16.25 -5.59 13.90
CA ASN A 314 17.26 -6.01 14.87
C ASN A 314 16.67 -6.82 16.05
N TYR A 315 15.34 -6.92 16.17
CA TYR A 315 14.65 -7.61 17.27
C TYR A 315 13.87 -8.87 16.87
N GLY A 316 13.79 -9.18 15.57
CA GLY A 316 13.17 -10.40 15.03
C GLY A 316 14.20 -11.40 14.53
#